data_AF-A0A7R6W6R6-F1
#
_entry.id   AF-A0A7R6W6R6-F1
#
_cell.length_a   1.000
_cell.length_b   1.000
_cell.length_c   1.000
_cell.angle_alpha   90.00
_cell.angle_beta   90.00
_cell.angle_gamma   90.00
#
_symmetry.space_group_name_H-M   'P 1'
#
loop_
_entity.id
_entity.type
_entity.pdbx_description
1 polymer ?
#
loop_
_entity_poly.entity_id
_entity_poly.type
_entity_poly.pdbx_seq_one_letter_code
_entity_poly.pdbx_strand_id
1 'polypeptide(L)'
;MLDQSFSLKCLKYILKKEDVKRFRLWNSSDPEEDKDNKISDISNKINSPSFCFPSFREKITKGKTIYSVPDVTTLLLLRKLDRNIRAIYKVKQANRDEIIHQVKSLLKEECFYSVLRLDISSCYESVDRKAILDKIDQNSILSYTSRNLLNRKYSDPLMII
;
A
#
# COMPACT_ATOMS: atom_id res chain seq x y z
N MET A 1 12.24 -18.13 -1.46
CA MET A 1 10.90 -17.59 -1.80
C MET A 1 10.65 -16.35 -0.96
N LEU A 2 10.03 -15.30 -1.50
CA LEU A 2 9.69 -14.10 -0.72
C LEU A 2 8.67 -14.48 0.37
N ASP A 3 8.96 -14.14 1.63
CA ASP A 3 7.99 -14.33 2.71
C ASP A 3 6.87 -13.28 2.62
N GLN A 4 5.68 -13.75 2.22
CA GLN A 4 4.47 -12.95 2.08
C GLN A 4 3.59 -12.96 3.34
N SER A 5 3.99 -13.70 4.37
CA SER A 5 3.20 -13.86 5.60
C SER A 5 3.09 -12.57 6.40
N PHE A 6 2.01 -12.45 7.18
CA PHE A 6 1.82 -11.39 8.16
C PHE A 6 2.36 -11.82 9.53
N SER A 7 3.55 -12.42 9.58
CA SER A 7 4.18 -12.91 10.81
C SER A 7 4.78 -11.77 11.65
N LEU A 8 4.98 -12.01 12.95
CA LEU A 8 5.61 -11.05 13.88
C LEU A 8 6.93 -10.50 13.32
N LYS A 9 7.79 -11.37 12.80
CA LYS A 9 9.07 -10.98 12.19
C LYS A 9 8.88 -10.03 11.00
N CYS A 10 7.93 -10.34 10.12
CA CYS A 10 7.61 -9.50 8.96
C CYS A 10 7.04 -8.13 9.38
N LEU A 11 6.16 -8.10 10.38
CA LEU A 11 5.56 -6.87 10.87
C LEU A 11 6.57 -5.98 11.60
N LYS A 12 7.44 -6.55 12.43
CA LYS A 12 8.57 -5.85 13.06
C LYS A 12 9.44 -5.12 12.04
N TYR A 13 9.76 -5.79 10.94
CA TYR A 13 10.60 -5.22 9.88
C TYR A 13 9.96 -4.02 9.18
N ILE A 14 8.63 -3.96 9.12
CA ILE A 14 7.86 -2.90 8.42
C ILE A 14 7.49 -1.76 9.36
N LEU A 15 7.40 -2.03 10.66
CA LEU A 15 7.10 -1.05 11.68
C LEU A 15 8.19 0.02 11.74
N LYS A 16 7.79 1.29 11.67
CA LYS A 16 8.71 2.42 11.81
C LYS A 16 8.59 3.04 13.19
N LYS A 17 9.66 3.73 13.62
CA LYS A 17 9.71 4.41 14.93
C LYS A 17 8.63 5.48 15.06
N GLU A 18 8.28 6.14 13.96
CA GLU A 18 7.23 7.17 13.95
C GLU A 18 5.85 6.58 14.24
N ASP A 19 5.60 5.33 13.80
CA ASP A 19 4.32 4.66 14.03
C ASP A 19 4.13 4.31 15.51
N VAL A 20 5.21 3.87 16.18
CA VAL A 20 5.21 3.59 17.63
C VAL A 20 4.76 4.82 18.40
N LYS A 21 5.31 6.00 18.06
CA LYS A 21 4.94 7.28 18.68
C LYS A 21 3.51 7.69 18.31
N ARG A 22 3.16 7.59 17.03
CA ARG A 22 1.86 8.01 16.50
C ARG A 22 0.70 7.23 17.13
N PHE A 23 0.85 5.92 17.31
CA PHE A 23 -0.18 5.04 17.85
C PHE A 23 0.04 4.69 19.33
N ARG A 24 1.04 5.29 19.98
CA ARG A 24 1.40 5.05 21.39
C ARG A 24 1.48 3.54 21.72
N LEU A 25 2.17 2.79 20.87
CA LEU A 25 2.19 1.32 20.97
C LEU A 25 2.84 0.86 22.26
N TRP A 26 3.96 1.47 22.63
CA TRP A 26 4.71 1.19 23.85
C TRP A 26 5.64 2.35 24.17
N ASN A 27 6.12 2.35 25.42
CA ASN A 27 7.19 3.24 25.87
C ASN A 27 8.56 2.59 25.68
N SER A 28 9.62 3.39 25.71
CA SER A 28 11.00 2.88 25.64
C SER A 28 11.35 1.95 26.82
N SER A 29 10.66 2.12 27.95
CA SER A 29 10.86 1.33 29.17
C SER A 29 10.11 0.00 29.18
N ASP A 30 9.21 -0.24 28.21
CA ASP A 30 8.43 -1.48 28.18
C ASP A 30 9.34 -2.68 27.82
N PRO A 31 9.16 -3.84 28.48
CA PRO A 31 9.88 -5.07 28.15
C PRO A 31 9.75 -5.45 26.67
N GLU A 32 10.77 -6.10 26.11
CA GLU A 32 10.74 -6.53 24.71
C GLU A 32 9.64 -7.58 24.46
N GLU A 33 9.35 -8.41 25.46
CA GLU A 33 8.25 -9.39 25.42
C GLU A 33 6.88 -8.71 25.21
N ASP A 34 6.62 -7.59 25.88
CA ASP A 34 5.35 -6.86 25.74
C ASP A 34 5.20 -6.24 24.34
N LYS A 35 6.31 -5.80 23.74
CA LYS A 35 6.30 -5.30 22.36
C LYS A 35 5.99 -6.43 21.38
N ASP A 36 6.57 -7.60 21.61
CA ASP A 36 6.38 -8.78 20.79
C ASP A 36 4.94 -9.29 20.88
N ASN A 37 4.38 -9.31 22.09
CA ASN A 37 2.98 -9.64 22.32
C ASN A 37 2.04 -8.70 21.55
N LYS A 38 2.27 -7.37 21.62
CA LYS A 38 1.46 -6.39 20.87
C LYS A 38 1.52 -6.60 19.35
N ILE A 39 2.69 -6.94 18.81
CA ILE A 39 2.83 -7.23 17.37
C ILE A 39 2.22 -8.58 17.02
N SER A 40 2.34 -9.57 17.90
CA SER A 40 1.70 -10.89 17.77
C SER A 40 0.18 -10.74 17.70
N ASP A 41 -0.41 -9.91 18.55
CA ASP A 41 -1.84 -9.61 18.54
C ASP A 41 -2.28 -8.99 17.21
N ILE A 42 -1.48 -8.07 16.66
CA ILE A 42 -1.73 -7.47 15.34
C ILE A 42 -1.68 -8.55 14.25
N SER A 43 -0.67 -9.42 14.29
CA SER A 43 -0.54 -10.56 13.36
C SER A 43 -1.77 -11.47 13.44
N ASN A 44 -2.22 -11.83 14.65
CA ASN A 44 -3.36 -12.69 14.86
C ASN A 44 -4.66 -12.03 14.37
N LYS A 45 -4.84 -10.72 14.62
CA LYS A 45 -5.97 -9.95 14.10
C LYS A 45 -6.01 -9.95 12.58
N ILE A 46 -4.87 -9.74 11.90
CA ILE A 46 -4.81 -9.73 10.43
C ILE A 46 -5.11 -11.11 9.83
N ASN A 47 -4.54 -12.16 10.41
CA ASN A 47 -4.69 -13.52 9.90
C ASN A 47 -6.05 -14.15 10.26
N SER A 48 -6.82 -13.53 11.15
CA SER A 48 -8.15 -14.00 11.51
C SER A 48 -9.09 -14.02 10.29
N PRO A 49 -9.85 -15.11 10.08
CA PRO A 49 -10.82 -15.18 8.98
C PRO A 49 -11.95 -14.15 9.13
N SER A 50 -12.20 -13.64 10.34
CA SER A 50 -13.19 -12.59 10.63
C SER A 50 -12.65 -11.17 10.48
N PHE A 51 -11.39 -10.99 10.05
CA PHE A 51 -10.84 -9.67 9.84
C PHE A 51 -11.64 -8.91 8.76
N CYS A 52 -12.13 -7.74 9.15
CA CYS A 52 -12.75 -6.75 8.28
C CYS A 52 -11.96 -5.46 8.35
N PHE A 53 -11.84 -4.76 7.21
CA PHE A 53 -11.18 -3.46 7.20
C PHE A 53 -12.01 -2.46 8.00
N PRO A 54 -11.43 -1.77 9.00
CA PRO A 54 -12.14 -0.71 9.68
C PRO A 54 -12.43 0.44 8.71
N SER A 55 -13.42 1.25 9.07
CA SER A 55 -13.71 2.49 8.34
C SER A 55 -12.51 3.42 8.39
N PHE A 56 -12.13 3.94 7.22
CA PHE A 56 -11.04 4.89 7.11
C PHE A 56 -11.49 6.23 7.70
N ARG A 57 -10.56 6.97 8.32
CA ARG A 57 -10.84 8.32 8.79
C ARG A 57 -10.90 9.25 7.60
N GLU A 58 -11.99 9.98 7.48
CA GLU A 58 -12.25 10.90 6.38
C GLU A 58 -12.06 12.35 6.82
N LYS A 59 -11.52 13.16 5.90
CA LYS A 59 -11.43 14.61 6.07
C LYS A 59 -11.57 15.28 4.71
N ILE A 60 -12.47 16.24 4.60
CA ILE A 60 -12.58 17.06 3.38
C ILE A 60 -11.51 18.15 3.41
N THR A 61 -10.77 18.31 2.32
CA THR A 61 -9.78 19.38 2.15
C THR A 61 -9.80 19.84 0.70
N LYS A 62 -9.98 21.15 0.48
CA LYS A 62 -10.08 21.74 -0.87
C LYS A 62 -11.12 21.04 -1.78
N GLY A 63 -12.26 20.65 -1.20
CA GLY A 63 -13.35 19.98 -1.93
C GLY A 63 -13.10 18.50 -2.26
N LYS A 64 -11.99 17.90 -1.80
CA LYS A 64 -11.71 16.47 -1.96
C LYS A 64 -11.71 15.74 -0.63
N THR A 65 -12.19 14.50 -0.62
CA THR A 65 -12.14 13.62 0.55
C THR A 65 -10.75 12.99 0.67
N ILE A 66 -10.11 13.19 1.81
CA ILE A 66 -8.83 12.61 2.18
C ILE A 66 -9.10 11.47 3.16
N TYR A 67 -8.54 10.31 2.86
CA TYR A 67 -8.64 9.13 3.69
C TYR A 67 -7.35 8.91 4.49
N SER A 68 -7.50 8.54 5.76
CA SER A 68 -6.39 8.21 6.62
C SER A 68 -6.66 6.93 7.39
N VAL A 69 -5.60 6.16 7.60
CA VAL A 69 -5.69 4.86 8.27
C VAL A 69 -6.08 5.05 9.73
N PRO A 70 -7.08 4.33 10.26
CA PRO A 70 -7.60 4.56 11.62
C PRO A 70 -6.64 4.06 12.71
N ASP A 71 -6.02 2.90 12.51
CA ASP A 71 -5.26 2.18 13.53
C ASP A 71 -3.94 1.58 12.98
N VAL A 72 -3.09 1.08 13.88
CA VAL A 72 -1.79 0.50 13.51
C VAL A 72 -1.93 -0.82 12.75
N THR A 73 -2.95 -1.63 13.03
CA THR A 73 -3.18 -2.94 12.38
C THR A 73 -3.41 -2.71 10.90
N THR A 74 -4.34 -1.81 10.56
CA THR A 74 -4.62 -1.46 9.16
C THR A 74 -3.42 -0.83 8.48
N LEU A 75 -2.60 -0.04 9.20
CA LEU A 75 -1.42 0.59 8.62
C LEU A 75 -0.37 -0.45 8.24
N LEU A 76 -0.05 -1.37 9.15
CA LEU A 76 0.93 -2.42 8.92
C LEU A 76 0.44 -3.41 7.86
N LEU A 77 -0.85 -3.74 7.87
CA LEU A 77 -1.52 -4.54 6.84
C LEU A 77 -1.31 -3.94 5.45
N LEU A 78 -1.70 -2.67 5.25
CA LEU A 78 -1.59 -1.99 3.96
C LEU A 78 -0.13 -1.90 3.50
N ARG A 79 0.80 -1.56 4.40
CA ARG A 79 2.23 -1.51 4.06
C ARG A 79 2.80 -2.88 3.69
N LYS A 80 2.38 -3.95 4.37
CA LYS A 80 2.81 -5.31 4.05
C LYS A 80 2.23 -5.79 2.72
N LEU A 81 0.96 -5.53 2.45
CA LEU A 81 0.32 -5.80 1.15
C LEU A 81 1.06 -5.07 0.02
N ASP A 82 1.28 -3.77 0.17
CA ASP A 82 2.00 -2.94 -0.79
C ASP A 82 3.44 -3.46 -1.05
N ARG A 83 4.17 -3.85 0.00
CA ARG A 83 5.49 -4.47 -0.14
C ARG A 83 5.43 -5.82 -0.87
N ASN A 84 4.47 -6.67 -0.54
CA ASN A 84 4.29 -7.97 -1.20
C ASN A 84 3.99 -7.78 -2.70
N ILE A 85 3.04 -6.90 -3.04
CA ILE A 85 2.66 -6.60 -4.42
C ILE A 85 3.86 -6.07 -5.21
N ARG A 86 4.57 -5.05 -4.70
CA ARG A 86 5.75 -4.51 -5.38
C ARG A 86 6.83 -5.54 -5.61
N ALA A 87 7.09 -6.41 -4.63
CA ALA A 87 8.14 -7.41 -4.73
C ALA A 87 7.80 -8.53 -5.73
N ILE A 88 6.53 -8.94 -5.79
CA ILE A 88 6.05 -10.03 -6.65
C ILE A 88 5.94 -9.58 -8.11
N TYR A 89 5.23 -8.48 -8.33
CA TYR A 89 5.01 -7.95 -9.67
C TYR A 89 6.15 -7.06 -10.16
N LYS A 90 7.21 -6.91 -9.35
CA LYS A 90 8.38 -6.06 -9.64
C LYS A 90 7.98 -4.63 -10.04
N VAL A 91 6.89 -4.13 -9.46
CA VAL A 91 6.38 -2.78 -9.76
C VAL A 91 7.38 -1.77 -9.22
N LYS A 92 8.01 -1.05 -10.14
CA LYS A 92 8.94 0.04 -9.86
C LYS A 92 8.50 1.26 -10.65
N GLN A 93 8.58 2.42 -10.03
CA GLN A 93 8.40 3.68 -10.73
C GLN A 93 9.59 3.90 -11.67
N ALA A 94 9.33 4.50 -12.83
CA ALA A 94 10.38 4.86 -13.77
C ALA A 94 11.31 5.92 -13.16
N ASN A 95 12.59 5.88 -13.53
CA ASN A 95 13.58 6.80 -13.01
C ASN A 95 13.37 8.20 -13.60
N ARG A 96 12.98 9.16 -12.76
CA ARG A 96 12.70 10.53 -13.19
C ARG A 96 13.93 11.21 -13.81
N ASP A 97 15.11 11.01 -13.23
CA ASP A 97 16.33 11.67 -13.72
C ASP A 97 16.73 11.12 -15.08
N GLU A 98 16.60 9.80 -15.25
CA GLU A 98 16.82 9.13 -16.53
C GLU A 98 15.84 9.64 -17.59
N ILE A 99 14.55 9.72 -17.27
CA ILE A 99 13.52 10.29 -18.17
C ILE A 99 13.90 11.72 -18.56
N ILE A 100 14.32 12.55 -17.60
CA ILE A 100 14.71 13.94 -17.88
C ILE A 100 15.90 13.99 -18.84
N HIS A 101 16.92 13.15 -18.63
CA HIS A 101 18.08 13.09 -19.52
C HIS A 101 17.69 12.63 -20.93
N GLN A 102 16.87 11.58 -21.04
CA GLN A 102 16.39 11.08 -22.34
C GLN A 102 15.58 12.14 -23.09
N VAL A 103 14.64 12.80 -22.39
CA VAL A 103 13.84 13.89 -22.98
C VAL A 103 14.73 15.04 -23.43
N LYS A 104 15.72 15.45 -22.64
CA LYS A 104 16.68 16.50 -23.04
C LYS A 104 17.49 16.11 -24.28
N SER A 105 17.90 14.84 -24.40
CA SER A 105 18.64 14.36 -25.57
C SER A 105 17.78 14.39 -26.82
N LEU A 106 16.53 13.92 -26.74
CA LEU A 106 15.57 13.96 -27.85
C LEU A 106 15.28 15.39 -28.32
N LEU A 107 15.13 16.33 -27.38
CA LEU A 107 14.89 17.75 -27.68
C LEU A 107 16.12 18.50 -28.23
N LYS A 108 17.30 17.86 -28.31
CA LYS A 108 18.48 18.46 -28.93
C LYS A 108 18.64 18.07 -30.40
N GLU A 109 17.85 17.12 -30.88
CA GLU A 109 17.90 16.72 -32.28
C GLU A 109 17.42 17.86 -33.17
N GLU A 110 18.14 18.12 -34.26
CA GLU A 110 17.78 19.16 -35.25
C GLU A 110 16.64 18.66 -36.16
N CYS A 111 15.47 18.40 -35.57
CA CYS A 111 14.27 17.98 -36.27
C CYS A 111 13.06 18.85 -35.90
N PHE A 112 12.04 18.89 -36.77
CA PHE A 112 10.82 19.63 -36.49
C PHE A 112 9.91 18.83 -35.56
N TYR A 113 9.62 19.37 -34.37
CA TYR A 113 8.69 18.75 -33.42
C TYR A 113 7.83 19.79 -32.71
N SER A 114 6.71 19.33 -32.14
CA SER A 114 5.83 20.10 -31.25
C SER A 114 5.76 19.40 -29.90
N VAL A 115 5.82 20.15 -28.80
CA VAL A 115 5.77 19.60 -27.44
C VAL A 115 4.38 19.81 -26.85
N LEU A 116 3.71 18.71 -26.50
CA LEU A 116 2.43 18.72 -25.80
C LEU A 116 2.64 18.32 -24.34
N ARG A 117 2.18 19.16 -23.41
CA ARG A 117 2.17 18.83 -21.97
C ARG A 117 0.74 18.54 -21.55
N LEU A 118 0.51 17.32 -21.06
CA LEU A 118 -0.77 16.86 -20.55
C LEU A 118 -0.69 16.65 -19.04
N ASP A 119 -1.83 16.80 -18.37
CA ASP A 119 -2.01 16.45 -16.97
C ASP A 119 -3.18 15.47 -16.82
N ILE A 120 -3.06 14.53 -15.90
CA ILE A 120 -4.10 13.51 -15.65
C ILE A 120 -4.94 14.00 -14.47
N SER A 121 -6.18 14.42 -14.75
CA SER A 121 -7.13 14.79 -13.71
C SER A 121 -7.56 13.57 -12.91
N SER A 122 -7.64 13.71 -11.58
CA SER A 122 -8.16 12.68 -10.67
C SER A 122 -7.58 11.28 -10.95
N CYS A 123 -6.26 11.20 -11.07
CA CYS A 123 -5.55 9.99 -11.49
C CYS A 123 -5.89 8.76 -10.65
N TYR A 124 -5.94 8.87 -9.32
CA TYR A 124 -6.24 7.75 -8.43
C TYR A 124 -7.69 7.29 -8.52
N GLU A 125 -8.62 8.23 -8.70
CA GLU A 125 -10.04 7.98 -8.86
C GLU A 125 -10.35 7.35 -10.23
N SER A 126 -9.52 7.62 -11.24
CA SER A 126 -9.65 7.13 -12.61
C SER A 126 -9.04 5.73 -12.84
N VAL A 127 -8.43 5.11 -11.82
CA VAL A 127 -7.84 3.77 -11.95
C VAL A 127 -8.92 2.69 -11.94
N ASP A 128 -8.97 1.85 -12.99
CA ASP A 128 -9.85 0.68 -13.03
C ASP A 128 -9.37 -0.41 -12.05
N ARG A 129 -10.00 -0.42 -10.87
CA ARG A 129 -9.68 -1.35 -9.78
C ARG A 129 -10.06 -2.78 -10.13
N LYS A 130 -11.16 -2.98 -10.87
CA LYS A 130 -11.64 -4.32 -11.22
C LYS A 130 -10.65 -4.99 -12.16
N ALA A 131 -10.19 -4.27 -13.19
CA ALA A 131 -9.16 -4.79 -14.09
C ALA A 131 -7.85 -5.14 -13.37
N ILE A 132 -7.49 -4.41 -12.31
CA ILE A 132 -6.31 -4.73 -11.49
C ILE A 132 -6.55 -6.00 -10.66
N LEU A 133 -7.71 -6.13 -10.01
CA LEU A 133 -8.03 -7.30 -9.20
C LEU A 133 -8.15 -8.56 -10.04
N ASP A 134 -8.78 -8.48 -11.21
CA ASP A 134 -8.88 -9.60 -12.15
C ASP A 134 -7.48 -10.08 -12.58
N LYS A 135 -6.54 -9.15 -12.84
CA LYS A 135 -5.13 -9.50 -13.13
C LYS A 135 -4.43 -10.15 -11.95
N ILE A 136 -4.71 -9.71 -10.72
CA ILE A 136 -4.13 -10.31 -9.52
C ILE A 136 -4.71 -11.72 -9.32
N ASP A 137 -6.00 -11.91 -9.53
CA ASP A 137 -6.68 -13.19 -9.35
C ASP A 137 -6.24 -14.25 -10.37
N GLN A 138 -6.00 -13.83 -11.62
CA GLN A 138 -5.45 -14.69 -12.68
C GLN A 138 -4.00 -15.15 -12.39
N ASN A 139 -3.24 -14.40 -11.59
CA ASN A 139 -1.85 -14.70 -11.28
C ASN A 139 -1.72 -15.30 -9.86
N SER A 140 -1.49 -16.62 -9.75
CA SER A 140 -1.39 -17.33 -8.46
C SER A 140 -0.10 -17.09 -7.65
N ILE A 141 0.68 -16.06 -7.99
CA ILE A 141 1.98 -15.77 -7.35
C ILE A 141 1.81 -15.02 -6.02
N LEU A 142 0.74 -14.22 -5.92
CA LEU A 142 0.37 -13.55 -4.68
C LEU A 142 -0.25 -14.56 -3.70
N SER A 143 0.14 -14.49 -2.43
CA SER A 143 -0.34 -15.41 -1.40
C SER A 143 -1.85 -15.33 -1.26
N TYR A 144 -2.48 -16.48 -0.98
CA TYR A 144 -3.93 -16.58 -0.77
C TYR A 144 -4.42 -15.55 0.26
N THR A 145 -3.71 -15.39 1.39
CA THR A 145 -4.04 -14.42 2.42
C THR A 145 -4.08 -12.99 1.86
N SER A 146 -3.04 -12.58 1.11
CA SER A 146 -2.98 -11.23 0.54
C SER A 146 -4.09 -11.00 -0.49
N ARG A 147 -4.36 -11.99 -1.33
CA ARG A 147 -5.42 -11.94 -2.35
C ARG A 147 -6.81 -11.86 -1.73
N ASN A 148 -7.07 -12.70 -0.73
CA ASN A 148 -8.34 -12.69 0.02
C ASN A 148 -8.54 -11.34 0.73
N LEU A 149 -7.50 -10.75 1.32
CA LEU A 149 -7.57 -9.41 1.92
C LEU A 149 -7.90 -8.32 0.90
N LEU A 150 -7.31 -8.38 -0.31
CA LEU A 150 -7.63 -7.43 -1.38
C LEU A 150 -9.08 -7.59 -1.84
N ASN A 151 -9.52 -8.82 -2.12
CA ASN A 151 -10.88 -9.07 -2.58
C ASN A 151 -11.90 -8.66 -1.52
N ARG A 152 -11.70 -8.98 -0.24
CA ARG A 152 -12.56 -8.51 0.85
C ARG A 152 -12.71 -6.98 0.91
N LYS A 153 -11.63 -6.22 0.64
CA LYS A 153 -11.70 -4.76 0.66
C LYS A 153 -12.52 -4.19 -0.49
N TYR A 154 -12.42 -4.78 -1.68
CA TYR A 154 -13.00 -4.22 -2.90
C TYR A 154 -14.28 -4.92 -3.37
N SER A 155 -14.67 -6.04 -2.73
CA SER A 155 -15.98 -6.69 -2.93
C SER A 155 -17.11 -5.99 -2.17
N ASP A 156 -16.81 -5.10 -1.22
CA ASP A 156 -17.82 -4.33 -0.51
C ASP A 156 -18.16 -3.04 -1.30
N PRO A 157 -19.36 -2.93 -1.90
CA PRO A 157 -19.77 -1.77 -2.69
C PRO A 157 -19.88 -0.49 -1.85
N LEU A 158 -19.94 -0.58 -0.52
CA LEU A 158 -19.97 0.58 0.39
C LEU A 158 -18.58 1.14 0.72
N MET A 159 -17.50 0.53 0.22
CA MET A 159 -16.11 0.90 0.48
C MET A 159 -15.36 1.36 -0.79
N ILE A 160 -16.11 1.83 -1.80
CA ILE A 160 -15.55 2.49 -2.99
C ILE A 160 -15.24 3.95 -2.61
N ILE A 161 -13.99 4.16 -2.20
CA ILE A 161 -13.36 5.49 -2.15
C ILE A 161 -13.32 6.11 -3.55
#